data_AF-A0A2M7LSF0-F1
#
_entry.id   AF-A0A2M7LSF0-F1
#
_cell.length_a   1.000
_cell.length_b   1.000
_cell.length_c   1.000
_cell.angle_alpha   90.00
_cell.angle_beta   90.00
_cell.angle_gamma   90.00
#
_symmetry.space_group_name_H-M   'P 1'
#
loop_
_entity.id
_entity.type
_entity.pdbx_description
1 polymer ?
#
loop_
_entity_poly.entity_id
_entity_poly.type
_entity_poly.pdbx_seq_one_letter_code
_entity_poly.pdbx_strand_id
1 'polypeptide(L)'
;MFYYSPIFYIYEKNKTYIHDFLVQFLIIVGIYLIDGYLLYIKKLNSPALIFILFFLGYSIAYLIIKYQRKQKHFGGFVKYGWIYRFFLALGTFIIYLIMIRSKLPKP
;
A
#
# COMPACT_ATOMS: atom_id res chain seq x y z
N MET A 1 11.31 -13.80 33.98
CA MET A 1 11.91 -13.82 32.64
C MET A 1 10.86 -14.41 31.71
N PHE A 2 10.02 -13.59 31.09
CA PHE A 2 8.87 -14.09 30.33
C PHE A 2 9.36 -14.73 29.03
N TYR A 3 9.04 -16.02 28.85
CA TYR A 3 9.27 -16.75 27.60
C TYR A 3 8.38 -16.14 26.52
N TYR A 4 8.94 -15.22 25.73
CA TYR A 4 8.32 -14.76 24.51
C TYR A 4 8.32 -15.92 23.50
N SER A 5 7.15 -16.29 22.99
CA SER A 5 7.07 -17.14 21.79
C SER A 5 7.96 -16.53 20.69
N PRO A 6 8.71 -17.33 19.92
CA PRO A 6 9.60 -16.80 18.87
C PRO A 6 8.88 -15.86 17.90
N ILE A 7 7.56 -16.05 17.73
CA ILE A 7 6.69 -15.19 16.92
C ILE A 7 6.58 -13.76 17.51
N PHE A 8 6.38 -13.65 18.83
CA PHE A 8 6.29 -12.35 19.50
C PHE A 8 7.64 -11.62 19.50
N TYR A 9 8.75 -12.34 19.63
CA TYR A 9 10.08 -11.77 19.52
C TYR A 9 10.35 -11.16 18.13
N ILE A 10 9.97 -11.88 17.06
CA ILE A 10 10.09 -11.40 15.68
C ILE A 10 9.17 -10.19 15.44
N TYR A 11 7.95 -10.21 15.98
CA TYR A 11 7.03 -9.08 15.90
C TYR A 11 7.60 -7.84 16.58
N GLU A 12 8.07 -7.95 17.82
CA GLU A 12 8.56 -6.81 18.60
C GLU A 12 9.79 -6.18 17.95
N LYS A 13 10.68 -7.01 17.37
CA LYS A 13 11.86 -6.56 16.61
C LYS A 13 11.50 -5.85 15.29
N ASN A 14 10.40 -6.23 14.64
CA ASN A 14 10.02 -5.72 13.30
C ASN A 14 8.71 -4.92 13.28
N LYS A 15 8.23 -4.48 14.45
CA LYS A 15 6.89 -3.89 14.63
C LYS A 15 6.58 -2.76 13.66
N THR A 16 7.56 -1.88 13.41
CA THR A 16 7.41 -0.75 12.49
C THR A 16 7.18 -1.18 11.04
N TYR A 17 7.93 -2.18 10.58
CA TYR A 17 7.80 -2.72 9.22
C TYR A 17 6.48 -3.48 9.02
N ILE A 18 6.01 -4.18 10.06
CA ILE A 18 4.73 -4.90 10.03
C ILE A 18 3.57 -3.91 9.89
N HIS A 19 3.61 -2.78 10.59
CA HIS A 19 2.61 -1.73 10.45
C HIS A 19 2.65 -1.05 9.07
N ASP A 20 3.84 -0.78 8.53
CA ASP A 20 3.98 -0.26 7.16
C ASP A 20 3.39 -1.22 6.13
N PHE A 21 3.67 -2.52 6.27
CA PHE A 21 3.12 -3.57 5.41
C PHE A 21 1.59 -3.64 5.50
N LEU A 22 1.01 -3.59 6.72
CA LEU A 22 -0.44 -3.63 6.91
C LEU A 22 -1.13 -2.47 6.18
N VAL A 23 -0.57 -1.26 6.29
CA VAL A 23 -1.10 -0.08 5.60
C VAL A 23 -1.01 -0.25 4.08
N GLN A 24 0.14 -0.74 3.58
CA GLN A 24 0.30 -1.01 2.15
C GLN A 24 -0.71 -2.03 1.65
N PHE A 25 -0.90 -3.13 2.38
CA PHE A 25 -1.85 -4.17 2.06
C PHE A 25 -3.29 -3.62 1.97
N LEU A 26 -3.73 -2.85 2.96
CA LEU A 26 -5.06 -2.25 2.97
C LEU A 26 -5.29 -1.30 1.78
N ILE A 27 -4.29 -0.49 1.44
CA ILE A 27 -4.35 0.41 0.28
C ILE A 27 -4.47 -0.39 -1.01
N ILE A 28 -3.66 -1.44 -1.17
CA ILE A 28 -3.70 -2.31 -2.36
C ILE A 28 -5.08 -2.95 -2.49
N VAL A 29 -5.58 -3.61 -1.45
CA VAL A 29 -6.90 -4.25 -1.47
C VAL A 29 -8.00 -3.23 -1.79
N GLY A 30 -7.98 -2.07 -1.14
CA GLY A 30 -8.97 -1.01 -1.38
C GLY A 30 -8.99 -0.51 -2.83
N ILE A 31 -7.82 -0.31 -3.43
CA ILE A 31 -7.72 0.17 -4.81
C ILE A 31 -8.12 -0.92 -5.80
N TYR A 32 -7.76 -2.18 -5.57
CA TYR A 32 -8.21 -3.29 -6.41
C TYR A 32 -9.74 -3.46 -6.38
N LEU A 33 -10.38 -3.22 -5.23
CA LEU A 33 -11.85 -3.20 -5.15
C LEU A 33 -12.45 -2.05 -5.98
N ILE A 34 -11.83 -0.86 -5.96
CA ILE A 34 -12.25 0.28 -6.78
C ILE A 34 -12.04 -0.02 -8.27
N ASP A 35 -10.88 -0.58 -8.64
CA ASP A 35 -10.57 -0.96 -10.03
C ASP A 35 -11.57 -2.00 -10.55
N GLY A 36 -11.85 -3.05 -9.76
CA GLY A 36 -12.91 -4.01 -10.07
C GLY A 36 -14.26 -3.32 -10.30
N TYR A 37 -14.68 -2.45 -9.40
CA TYR A 37 -15.92 -1.68 -9.55
C TYR A 37 -15.93 -0.83 -10.84
N LEU A 38 -14.84 -0.12 -11.15
CA LEU A 38 -14.72 0.72 -12.34
C LEU A 38 -14.74 -0.10 -13.65
N LEU A 39 -14.06 -1.25 -13.67
CA LEU A 39 -14.03 -2.16 -14.80
C LEU A 39 -15.39 -2.83 -15.03
N TYR A 40 -16.05 -3.32 -13.97
CA TYR A 40 -17.30 -4.06 -14.12
C TYR A 40 -18.52 -3.17 -14.36
N ILE A 41 -18.63 -2.04 -13.64
CA ILE A 41 -19.82 -1.18 -13.74
C ILE A 41 -19.64 -0.10 -14.80
N LYS A 42 -18.50 0.61 -14.77
CA LYS A 42 -18.28 1.75 -15.66
C LYS A 42 -17.55 1.39 -16.95
N LYS A 43 -17.10 0.13 -17.11
CA LYS A 43 -16.27 -0.34 -18.25
C LYS A 43 -15.05 0.57 -18.50
N LEU A 44 -14.57 1.24 -17.44
CA LEU A 44 -13.48 2.19 -17.54
C LEU A 44 -12.18 1.50 -17.14
N ASN A 45 -11.28 1.33 -18.10
CA ASN A 45 -9.93 0.83 -17.85
C ASN A 45 -8.93 1.98 -17.99
N SER A 46 -8.55 2.62 -16.88
CA SER A 46 -7.58 3.71 -16.88
C SER A 46 -6.45 3.43 -15.88
N PRO A 47 -5.33 2.86 -16.36
CA PRO A 47 -4.16 2.62 -15.52
C PRO A 47 -3.63 3.89 -14.85
N ALA A 48 -3.72 5.03 -15.52
CA ALA A 48 -3.35 6.33 -14.95
C ALA A 48 -4.19 6.68 -13.72
N LEU A 49 -5.50 6.41 -13.76
CA LEU A 49 -6.39 6.64 -12.62
C LEU A 49 -6.02 5.73 -11.44
N ILE A 50 -5.63 4.49 -11.71
CA ILE A 50 -5.17 3.57 -10.66
C ILE A 50 -3.85 4.02 -10.03
N PHE A 51 -2.89 4.50 -10.82
CA PHE A 51 -1.67 5.12 -10.28
C PHE A 51 -1.98 6.30 -9.35
N ILE A 52 -2.90 7.18 -9.76
CA ILE A 52 -3.33 8.33 -8.96
C ILE A 52 -3.97 7.85 -7.65
N LEU A 53 -4.81 6.80 -7.70
CA LEU A 53 -5.42 6.21 -6.50
C LEU A 53 -4.37 5.61 -5.56
N PHE A 54 -3.34 4.91 -6.07
CA PHE A 54 -2.23 4.41 -5.23
C PHE A 54 -1.51 5.55 -4.53
N PHE A 55 -1.12 6.57 -5.29
CA PHE A 55 -0.42 7.73 -4.74
C PHE A 55 -1.26 8.48 -3.69
N LEU A 56 -2.56 8.68 -3.96
CA LEU A 56 -3.49 9.29 -3.01
C LEU A 56 -3.66 8.42 -1.76
N GLY A 57 -3.84 7.11 -1.90
CA GLY A 57 -3.98 6.17 -0.78
C GLY A 57 -2.78 6.24 0.17
N TYR A 58 -1.56 6.20 -0.37
CA TYR A 58 -0.34 6.33 0.44
C TYR A 58 -0.19 7.71 1.09
N SER A 59 -0.63 8.78 0.40
CA SER A 59 -0.60 10.13 0.94
C SER A 59 -1.62 10.33 2.07
N ILE A 60 -2.83 9.80 1.91
CA ILE A 60 -3.88 9.81 2.95
C ILE A 60 -3.40 9.04 4.17
N ALA A 61 -2.83 7.84 3.98
CA ALA A 61 -2.29 7.06 5.10
C ALA A 61 -1.20 7.81 5.87
N TYR A 62 -0.27 8.47 5.17
CA TYR A 62 0.73 9.32 5.82
C TYR A 62 0.09 10.46 6.64
N LEU A 63 -0.92 11.14 6.08
CA LEU A 63 -1.63 12.21 6.78
C LEU A 63 -2.35 11.68 8.02
N ILE A 64 -3.01 10.53 7.94
CA ILE A 64 -3.68 9.88 9.09
C ILE A 64 -2.66 9.52 10.18
N ILE A 65 -1.52 8.90 9.81
CA ILE A 65 -0.45 8.56 10.75
C ILE A 65 0.09 9.82 11.45
N LYS A 66 0.30 10.89 10.68
CA LYS A 66 0.80 12.16 11.20
C LYS A 66 -0.22 12.83 12.13
N TYR A 67 -1.49 12.84 11.74
CA TYR A 67 -2.59 13.43 12.50
C TYR A 67 -2.83 12.70 13.83
N GLN A 68 -2.82 11.35 13.81
CA GLN A 68 -2.98 10.52 15.01
C GLN A 68 -1.74 10.48 15.92
N ARG A 69 -0.66 11.20 15.56
CA ARG A 69 0.62 11.20 16.29
C ARG A 69 1.20 9.78 16.49
N LYS A 70 0.96 8.87 15.55
CA LYS A 70 1.40 7.46 15.60
C LYS A 70 2.73 7.22 14.90
N GLN A 71 3.51 8.27 14.61
CA GLN A 71 4.73 8.18 13.80
C GLN A 71 5.75 7.16 14.35
N LYS A 72 5.81 6.98 15.67
CA LYS A 72 6.72 6.02 16.33
C LYS A 72 6.46 4.55 15.92
N HIS A 73 5.29 4.25 15.37
CA HIS A 73 4.90 2.90 14.94
C HIS A 73 5.13 2.62 13.46
N PHE A 74 5.55 3.61 12.67
CA PHE A 74 5.69 3.49 11.22
C PHE A 74 7.11 3.89 10.81
N GLY A 75 7.81 3.02 10.11
CA GLY A 75 9.21 3.23 9.74
C GLY A 75 9.32 4.04 8.47
N GLY A 76 9.01 3.39 7.35
CA GLY A 76 9.15 3.90 5.99
C GLY A 76 8.32 5.15 5.73
N PHE A 77 7.06 5.16 6.18
CA PHE A 77 6.14 6.28 5.96
C PHE A 77 6.60 7.58 6.62
N VAL A 78 7.29 7.50 7.76
CA VAL A 78 7.73 8.68 8.52
C VAL A 78 9.12 9.11 8.11
N LYS A 79 10.06 8.16 7.99
CA LYS A 79 11.50 8.45 7.79
C LYS A 79 11.81 9.03 6.41
N TYR A 80 11.08 8.63 5.38
CA TYR A 80 11.41 8.94 3.98
C TYR A 80 10.33 9.81 3.28
N GLY A 81 9.30 10.24 4.02
CA GLY A 81 8.38 11.30 3.63
C GLY A 81 7.66 11.11 2.28
N TRP A 82 7.73 12.11 1.41
CA TRP A 82 7.08 12.11 0.08
C TRP A 82 7.72 11.12 -0.90
N ILE A 83 9.05 10.99 -0.86
CA ILE A 83 9.81 10.15 -1.78
C ILE A 83 9.40 8.68 -1.64
N TYR A 84 9.28 8.20 -0.40
CA TYR A 84 8.87 6.81 -0.15
C TYR A 84 7.46 6.50 -0.62
N ARG A 85 6.53 7.46 -0.51
CA ARG A 85 5.16 7.30 -1.02
C ARG A 85 5.13 7.22 -2.54
N PHE A 86 5.96 8.01 -3.22
CA PHE A 86 6.09 7.95 -4.67
C PHE A 86 6.64 6.59 -5.12
N PHE A 87 7.73 6.12 -4.51
CA PHE A 87 8.31 4.81 -4.84
C PHE A 87 7.38 3.64 -4.49
N LEU A 88 6.61 3.74 -3.40
CA LEU A 88 5.57 2.77 -3.08
C LEU A 88 4.49 2.73 -4.15
N ALA A 89 3.93 3.89 -4.51
CA ALA A 89 2.91 3.99 -5.56
C ALA A 89 3.42 3.46 -6.89
N LEU A 90 4.65 3.80 -7.26
CA LEU A 90 5.30 3.34 -8.48
C LEU A 90 5.52 1.83 -8.46
N GLY A 91 6.04 1.28 -7.36
CA GLY A 91 6.27 -0.15 -7.20
C GLY A 91 4.97 -0.96 -7.30
N THR A 92 3.93 -0.55 -6.57
CA THR A 92 2.62 -1.21 -6.65
C THR A 92 1.97 -1.06 -8.02
N PHE A 93 2.18 0.08 -8.67
CA PHE A 93 1.66 0.32 -10.02
C PHE A 93 2.35 -0.55 -11.07
N ILE A 94 3.65 -0.74 -10.99
CA ILE A 94 4.38 -1.66 -11.88
C ILE A 94 3.85 -3.09 -11.71
N ILE A 95 3.68 -3.55 -10.46
CA ILE A 95 3.09 -4.87 -10.17
C ILE A 95 1.68 -4.97 -10.76
N TYR A 96 0.85 -3.94 -10.56
CA TYR A 96 -0.48 -3.85 -11.13
C TYR A 96 -0.49 -3.94 -12.66
N LEU A 97 0.39 -3.21 -13.35
CA LEU A 97 0.51 -3.27 -14.81
C LEU A 97 0.89 -4.67 -15.30
N ILE A 98 1.79 -5.36 -14.59
CA ILE A 98 2.16 -6.75 -14.89
C ILE A 98 0.93 -7.66 -14.74
N MET A 99 0.17 -7.49 -13.66
CA MET A 99 -1.03 -8.28 -13.36
C MET A 99 -2.21 -8.02 -14.32
N ILE A 100 -2.30 -6.83 -14.92
CA ILE A 100 -3.30 -6.53 -15.96
C ILE A 100 -2.84 -6.98 -17.33
N ARG A 101 -1.57 -6.81 -17.66
CA ARG A 101 -1.03 -7.27 -18.94
C ARG A 101 -1.15 -8.77 -19.13
N SER A 102 -1.18 -9.56 -18.05
CA SER A 102 -1.49 -10.98 -18.11
C SER A 102 -2.98 -11.31 -18.31
N LYS A 103 -3.89 -10.34 -18.08
CA LYS A 103 -5.34 -10.49 -18.25
C LYS A 103 -5.90 -9.91 -19.54
N LEU A 104 -5.14 -9.06 -20.23
CA LEU A 104 -5.50 -8.58 -21.56
C LEU A 104 -5.33 -9.74 -22.56
N PRO A 105 -6.33 -10.02 -23.42
CA PRO A 105 -6.16 -11.00 -24.48
C PRO A 105 -4.93 -10.60 -25.31
N LYS A 106 -4.02 -11.56 -25.52
CA LYS A 106 -2.85 -11.33 -26.37
C LYS A 106 -3.33 -10.91 -27.77
N PRO A 107 -2.66 -9.95 -28.42
CA PRO A 107 -2.94 -9.62 -29.81
C PRO A 107 -2.72 -10.83 -30.73
#